data_AF-A0A7V1JJG9-F1
#
_entry.id   AF-A0A7V1JJG9-F1
#
_cell.length_a   1.000
_cell.length_b   1.000
_cell.length_c   1.000
_cell.angle_alpha   90.00
_cell.angle_beta   90.00
_cell.angle_gamma   90.00
#
_symmetry.space_group_name_H-M   'P 1'
#
loop_
_entity.id
_entity.type
_entity.pdbx_description
1 polymer ?
#
loop_
_entity_poly.entity_id
_entity_poly.type
_entity_poly.pdbx_seq_one_letter_code
_entity_poly.pdbx_strand_id
1 'polypeptide(L)' 'MQDFDLGEYKDTLERYFASLDGVMLAYLFGSHARGQAWTHSDVDVAVLLAGHPDDDQCFDMRLEVIGGLMQISSRS' A
#
# COMPACT_ATOMS: atom_id res chain seq x y z
N MET A 1 21.11 -9.77 4.84
CA MET A 1 20.09 -10.27 3.90
C MET A 1 18.81 -9.64 4.37
N GLN A 2 18.45 -8.50 3.77
CA GLN A 2 17.45 -7.60 4.35
C GLN A 2 16.07 -8.21 4.07
N ASP A 3 15.37 -8.59 5.14
CA ASP A 3 13.92 -8.68 5.13
C ASP A 3 13.37 -7.37 4.55
N PHE A 4 12.27 -7.42 3.81
CA PHE A 4 11.52 -6.22 3.52
C PHE A 4 10.98 -5.70 4.85
N ASP A 5 11.75 -4.81 5.49
CA ASP A 5 11.41 -4.30 6.81
C ASP A 5 10.29 -3.28 6.64
N LEU A 6 9.05 -3.73 6.80
CA LEU A 6 7.88 -2.86 6.85
C LEU A 6 8.04 -1.72 7.86
N GLY A 7 8.86 -1.91 8.91
CA GLY A 7 9.22 -0.87 9.85
C GLY A 7 9.99 0.29 9.21
N GLU A 8 10.83 0.02 8.21
CA GLU A 8 11.59 1.05 7.47
C GLU A 8 10.66 1.92 6.62
N TYR A 9 9.61 1.33 6.03
CA TYR A 9 8.66 2.04 5.19
C TYR A 9 7.45 2.59 5.93
N LYS A 10 7.27 2.23 7.21
CA LYS A 10 6.07 2.54 8.01
C LYS A 10 5.68 4.02 7.93
N ASP A 11 6.58 4.91 8.30
CA ASP A 11 6.27 6.35 8.36
C ASP A 11 5.99 6.94 6.97
N THR A 12 6.64 6.39 5.93
CA THR A 12 6.44 6.84 4.55
C THR A 12 5.11 6.36 4.00
N LEU A 13 4.72 5.12 4.29
CA LEU A 13 3.42 4.59 3.95
C LEU A 13 2.29 5.30 4.71
N GLU A 14 2.47 5.55 6.02
CA GLU A 14 1.51 6.31 6.83
C GLU A 14 1.30 7.72 6.25
N ARG A 15 2.37 8.44 5.93
CA ARG A 15 2.28 9.76 5.28
C ARG A 15 1.63 9.69 3.90
N TYR A 16 1.94 8.67 3.12
CA TYR A 16 1.36 8.49 1.79
C TYR A 16 -0.15 8.26 1.86
N PHE A 17 -0.62 7.27 2.62
CA PHE A 17 -2.05 6.98 2.73
C PHE A 17 -2.82 8.12 3.42
N ALA A 18 -2.22 8.83 4.37
CA ALA A 18 -2.83 10.02 4.98
C ALA A 18 -2.95 11.22 4.01
N SER A 19 -2.19 11.23 2.91
CA SER A 19 -2.28 12.26 1.88
C SER A 19 -3.34 11.98 0.81
N LEU A 20 -3.87 10.75 0.76
CA LEU A 20 -4.90 10.37 -0.19
C LEU A 20 -6.30 10.72 0.34
N ASP A 21 -7.04 11.49 -0.44
CA ASP A 21 -8.42 11.84 -0.09
C ASP A 21 -9.32 10.61 -0.11
N GLY A 22 -10.19 10.51 0.89
CA GLY A 22 -11.19 9.46 0.98
C GLY A 22 -10.67 8.11 1.47
N VAL A 23 -9.37 7.93 1.72
CA VAL A 23 -8.83 6.71 2.34
C VAL A 23 -9.14 6.70 3.84
N MET A 24 -9.95 5.74 4.29
CA MET A 24 -10.27 5.56 5.72
C MET A 24 -9.31 4.58 6.41
N LEU A 25 -8.85 3.57 5.67
CA LEU A 25 -7.95 2.54 6.19
C LEU A 25 -7.15 1.96 5.02
N ALA A 26 -5.86 1.74 5.26
CA ALA A 26 -5.03 0.87 4.43
C ALA A 26 -4.44 -0.21 5.33
N TYR A 27 -4.52 -1.47 4.91
CA TYR A 27 -3.90 -2.57 5.64
C TYR A 27 -3.15 -3.50 4.69
N LEU A 28 -2.01 -3.96 5.20
CA LEU A 28 -1.18 -4.94 4.52
C LEU A 28 -1.78 -6.33 4.74
N PHE A 29 -1.89 -7.09 3.67
CA PHE A 29 -2.30 -8.49 3.73
C PHE A 29 -1.31 -9.34 2.94
N GLY A 30 -1.68 -10.57 2.60
CA GLY A 30 -0.83 -11.39 1.74
C GLY A 30 0.34 -12.06 2.46
N SER A 31 1.39 -12.38 1.72
CA SER A 31 2.54 -13.16 2.20
C SER A 31 3.36 -12.40 3.25
N HIS A 32 3.50 -11.07 3.09
CA HIS A 32 4.17 -10.19 4.06
C HIS A 32 3.47 -10.20 5.42
N ALA A 33 2.14 -10.08 5.45
CA ALA A 33 1.37 -10.15 6.69
C ALA A 33 1.41 -11.54 7.36
N ARG A 34 1.66 -12.61 6.58
CA ARG A 34 1.73 -14.00 7.08
C ARG A 34 3.15 -14.44 7.45
N GLY A 35 4.17 -13.60 7.26
CA GLY A 35 5.57 -13.98 7.46
C GLY A 35 6.07 -15.04 6.46
N GLN A 36 5.41 -15.13 5.30
CA GLN A 36 5.71 -16.08 4.23
C GLN A 36 6.28 -15.37 2.99
N ALA A 37 6.63 -14.08 3.10
CA ALA A 37 7.21 -13.32 2.02
C ALA A 37 8.63 -13.82 1.71
N TRP A 38 8.95 -13.87 0.42
CA TRP A 38 10.28 -14.13 -0.13
C TRP A 38 10.87 -12.82 -0.65
N THR A 39 12.16 -12.81 -1.00
CA THR A 39 12.90 -11.62 -1.48
C THR A 39 12.27 -10.90 -2.68
N HIS A 40 11.38 -11.56 -3.44
CA HIS A 40 10.65 -10.98 -4.57
C HIS A 40 9.14 -10.96 -4.38
N SER A 41 8.64 -11.15 -3.15
CA SER A 41 7.21 -11.10 -2.91
C SER A 41 6.68 -9.69 -3.01
N ASP A 42 5.70 -9.49 -3.88
CA ASP A 42 4.93 -8.25 -3.98
C ASP A 42 4.24 -7.94 -2.64
N VAL A 43 4.01 -6.66 -2.39
CA VAL A 43 3.31 -6.17 -1.19
C VAL A 43 1.82 -6.02 -1.52
N ASP A 44 0.98 -6.76 -0.80
CA ASP A 44 -0.47 -6.68 -0.95
C ASP A 44 -1.07 -5.65 0.02
N VAL A 45 -1.73 -4.62 -0.51
CA VAL A 45 -2.42 -3.59 0.28
C VAL A 45 -3.90 -3.54 -0.09
N ALA A 46 -4.76 -3.55 0.93
CA ALA A 46 -6.19 -3.31 0.78
C ALA A 46 -6.51 -1.92 1.32
N VAL A 47 -7.29 -1.16 0.57
CA VAL A 47 -7.67 0.22 0.89
C VAL A 47 -9.19 0.30 1.03
N LEU A 48 -9.65 0.86 2.13
CA LEU A 48 -11.06 1.17 2.38
C LEU A 48 -11.29 2.65 2.11
N LEU A 49 -12.26 2.93 1.23
CA LEU A 49 -12.66 4.29 0.87
C LEU A 49 -13.92 4.74 1.60
N ALA A 50 -14.00 6.03 1.86
CA ALA A 50 -15.15 6.66 2.50
C ALA A 50 -16.36 6.70 1.56
N GLY A 51 -17.56 6.52 2.12
CA GLY A 51 -18.80 6.59 1.36
C GLY A 51 -19.07 5.32 0.54
N HIS A 52 -19.54 5.50 -0.69
CA HIS A 52 -19.87 4.43 -1.63
C HIS A 52 -19.24 4.76 -2.98
N PRO A 53 -17.93 4.52 -3.16
CA PRO A 53 -17.26 4.82 -4.41
C PRO A 53 -17.85 3.99 -5.54
N ASP A 54 -17.96 4.56 -6.72
CA ASP A 54 -18.26 3.82 -7.94
C ASP A 54 -17.02 3.07 -8.46
N ASP A 55 -17.22 2.26 -9.51
CA ASP A 55 -16.16 1.44 -10.09
C ASP A 55 -15.01 2.29 -10.65
N ASP A 56 -15.30 3.46 -11.21
CA ASP A 56 -14.30 4.38 -11.76
C ASP A 56 -13.44 4.98 -10.64
N GLN A 57 -14.07 5.44 -9.55
CA GLN A 57 -13.37 5.93 -8.35
C GLN A 57 -12.50 4.85 -7.70
N CYS A 58 -12.98 3.60 -7.65
CA CYS A 58 -12.19 2.49 -7.16
C CYS A 58 -10.99 2.19 -8.07
N PHE A 59 -11.18 2.28 -9.38
CA PHE A 59 -10.12 2.06 -10.36
C PHE A 59 -9.05 3.15 -10.31
N ASP A 60 -9.46 4.41 -10.24
CA ASP A 60 -8.54 5.56 -10.12
C ASP A 60 -7.71 5.46 -8.85
N MET A 61 -8.34 5.18 -7.70
CA MET A 61 -7.63 4.95 -6.45
C MET A 61 -6.65 3.79 -6.55
N ARG A 62 -7.04 2.69 -7.21
CA ARG A 62 -6.15 1.54 -7.41
C ARG A 62 -4.90 1.93 -8.20
N LEU A 63 -5.04 2.72 -9.25
CA LEU A 63 -3.90 3.20 -10.05
C LEU A 63 -3.02 4.15 -9.25
N GLU A 64 -3.62 5.07 -8.49
CA GLU A 64 -2.90 6.00 -7.61
C GLU A 64 -2.04 5.24 -6.60
N VAL A 65 -2.63 4.25 -5.91
CA VAL A 65 -1.94 3.43 -4.91
C VAL A 65 -0.81 2.61 -5.52
N ILE A 66 -1.03 1.97 -6.68
CA ILE A 66 0.03 1.22 -7.37
C ILE A 66 1.19 2.14 -7.74
N GLY A 67 0.89 3.31 -8.32
CA GLY A 67 1.90 4.29 -8.71
C GLY A 67 2.69 4.84 -7.52
N GLY A 68 2.00 5.17 -6.43
CA GLY A 68 2.62 5.67 -5.20
C GLY A 68 3.54 4.63 -4.54
N LEU A 69 3.07 3.38 -4.42
CA LEU A 69 3.88 2.30 -3.84
C LEU A 69 5.13 2.00 -4.69
N MET A 70 5.01 2.01 -6.03
CA MET A 70 6.17 1.85 -6.91
C MET A 70 7.21 2.95 -6.69
N GLN A 71 6.78 4.22 -6.55
CA GLN A 71 7.70 5.32 -6.27
C GLN A 71 8.40 5.16 -4.93
N ILE A 72 7.67 4.75 -3.88
CA ILE A 72 8.24 4.49 -2.55
C ILE A 72 9.30 3.37 -2.61
N SER A 73 9.02 2.30 -3.36
CA SER A 73 9.97 1.17 -3.51
C SER A 73 11.21 1.51 -4.34
N SER A 74 11.13 2.49 -5.26
CA SER A 74 12.23 2.88 -6.16
C SER A 74 13.24 3.86 -5.55
N ARG A 75 12.98 4.38 -4.34
CA ARG A 75 13.82 5.40 -3.67
C ARG A 75 14.76 4.82 -2.60
N SER A 76 14.79 3.51 -2.43
CA SER A 76 15.74 2.78 -1.55
C SER A 76 16.88 2.13 -2.33
#